data_AF-A0A733B0R9-F1
#
_entry.id   AF-A0A733B0R9-F1
#
_cell.length_a   1.000
_cell.length_b   1.000
_cell.length_c   1.000
_cell.angle_alpha   90.00
_cell.angle_beta   90.00
_cell.angle_gamma   90.00
#
_symmetry.space_group_name_H-M   'P 1'
#
loop_
_entity.id
_entity.type
_entity.pdbx_description
1 polymer ?
#
loop_
_entity_poly.entity_id
_entity_poly.type
_entity_poly.pdbx_seq_one_letter_code
_entity_poly.pdbx_strand_id
1 'polypeptide(L)'
;MILDASYTLLVACIALLIGMFVVKFTPFLQKNHIPEAVVGGFIVAIVLLIIDKTSGYSFTFDASLQSLLMLTFFSSIGLSSDFSRLIKGGKPLVLLTIAVTILIAIQNTVGMSMAVMMNESPFIGLIAGSITLTGGHGNAGAWGPILADKYGVTGAVELAMACATLGLVLGGLVGGPVARHLLKKVSIPKTTEQERDTIVEAFEQPSVKRKIN
;
A
#
# COMPACT_ATOMS: atom_id res chain seq x y z
N MET A 1 -9.89 -9.55 26.43
CA MET A 1 -8.58 -9.47 27.13
C MET A 1 -7.69 -8.52 26.35
N ILE A 2 -7.12 -7.49 26.98
CA ILE A 2 -6.20 -6.56 26.33
C ILE A 2 -4.81 -7.19 26.32
N LEU A 3 -4.25 -7.39 25.13
CA LEU A 3 -2.85 -7.78 24.96
C LEU A 3 -1.99 -6.52 25.08
N ASP A 4 -1.08 -6.52 26.04
CA ASP A 4 -0.08 -5.45 26.19
C ASP A 4 0.73 -5.26 24.89
N ALA A 5 1.31 -4.08 24.72
CA ALA A 5 2.00 -3.66 23.49
C ALA A 5 3.06 -4.67 23.03
N SER A 6 3.82 -5.26 23.96
CA SER A 6 4.82 -6.29 23.66
C SER A 6 4.21 -7.56 23.07
N TYR A 7 3.09 -8.03 23.63
CA TYR A 7 2.39 -9.21 23.13
C TYR A 7 1.67 -8.92 21.82
N THR A 8 1.08 -7.73 21.67
CA THR A 8 0.48 -7.29 20.41
C THR A 8 1.51 -7.29 19.29
N LEU A 9 2.72 -6.76 19.54
CA LEU A 9 3.82 -6.78 18.58
C LEU A 9 4.25 -8.21 18.24
N LEU A 10 4.36 -9.08 19.24
CA LEU A 10 4.69 -10.49 19.02
C LEU A 10 3.66 -11.19 18.14
N VAL A 11 2.37 -10.98 18.39
CA VAL A 11 1.29 -11.53 17.56
C VAL A 11 1.36 -10.95 16.13
N ALA A 12 1.63 -9.66 15.97
CA ALA A 12 1.82 -9.05 14.66
C ALA A 12 3.00 -9.66 13.88
N CYS A 13 4.13 -9.93 14.56
CA CYS A 13 5.28 -10.62 13.97
C CYS A 13 4.93 -12.06 13.56
N ILE A 14 4.20 -12.80 14.41
CA ILE A 14 3.75 -14.16 14.08
C ILE A 14 2.81 -14.13 12.87
N ALA A 15 1.86 -13.19 12.84
CA ALA A 15 0.96 -12.99 11.71
C ALA A 15 1.77 -12.75 10.42
N LEU A 16 2.75 -11.84 10.47
CA LEU A 16 3.64 -11.56 9.33
C LEU A 16 4.38 -12.83 8.87
N LEU A 17 4.96 -13.60 9.79
CA LEU A 17 5.68 -14.85 9.46
C LEU A 17 4.76 -15.88 8.81
N ILE A 18 3.52 -16.04 9.30
CA ILE A 18 2.51 -16.90 8.69
C ILE A 18 2.19 -16.41 7.27
N GLY A 19 1.99 -15.10 7.11
CA GLY A 19 1.75 -14.48 5.81
C GLY A 19 2.89 -14.74 4.82
N MET A 20 4.14 -14.55 5.25
CA MET A 20 5.34 -14.82 4.44
C MET A 20 5.39 -16.28 4.01
N PHE A 21 5.10 -17.21 4.92
CA PHE A 21 5.05 -18.63 4.60
C PHE A 21 3.98 -18.93 3.55
N VAL A 22 2.75 -18.45 3.74
CA VAL A 22 1.62 -18.71 2.82
C VAL A 22 1.86 -18.12 1.44
N VAL A 23 2.34 -16.87 1.36
CA VAL A 23 2.68 -16.22 0.09
C VAL A 23 3.80 -16.98 -0.61
N LYS A 24 4.83 -17.44 0.11
CA LYS A 24 5.94 -18.22 -0.48
C LYS A 24 5.48 -19.50 -1.18
N PHE A 25 4.44 -20.16 -0.68
CA PHE A 25 3.92 -21.40 -1.29
C PHE A 25 2.78 -21.18 -2.29
N THR A 26 2.26 -19.96 -2.42
CA THR A 26 1.10 -19.69 -3.27
C THR A 26 1.44 -18.80 -4.46
N PRO A 27 1.61 -19.36 -5.67
CA PRO A 27 2.02 -18.58 -6.85
C PRO A 27 0.97 -17.56 -7.28
N PHE A 28 -0.31 -17.75 -6.93
CA PHE A 28 -1.36 -16.74 -7.17
C PHE A 28 -1.13 -15.48 -6.34
N LEU A 29 -0.75 -15.62 -5.06
CA LEU A 29 -0.52 -14.48 -4.16
C LEU A 29 0.72 -13.70 -4.60
N GLN A 30 1.77 -14.42 -5.01
CA GLN A 30 3.00 -13.83 -5.56
C GLN A 30 2.76 -13.05 -6.85
N LYS A 31 2.04 -13.65 -7.82
CA LYS A 31 1.76 -13.01 -9.12
C LYS A 31 0.91 -11.75 -9.00
N ASN A 32 0.07 -11.66 -7.97
CA ASN A 32 -0.78 -10.50 -7.71
C ASN A 32 -0.17 -9.52 -6.70
N HIS A 33 1.09 -9.73 -6.28
CA HIS A 33 1.83 -8.85 -5.36
C HIS A 33 1.06 -8.53 -4.06
N ILE A 34 0.29 -9.49 -3.54
CA ILE A 34 -0.48 -9.31 -2.31
C ILE A 34 0.50 -9.29 -1.11
N PRO A 35 0.49 -8.24 -0.26
CA PRO A 35 1.44 -8.13 0.85
C PRO A 35 1.33 -9.28 1.86
N GLU A 36 2.46 -9.76 2.36
CA GLU A 36 2.51 -10.85 3.34
C GLU A 36 1.79 -10.50 4.64
N ALA A 37 1.95 -9.26 5.12
CA ALA A 37 1.31 -8.76 6.33
C ALA A 37 -0.22 -8.85 6.29
N VAL A 38 -0.81 -8.61 5.11
CA VAL A 38 -2.27 -8.66 4.90
C VAL A 38 -2.78 -10.10 4.96
N VAL A 39 -2.08 -11.01 4.28
CA VAL A 39 -2.42 -12.44 4.26
C VAL A 39 -2.35 -13.01 5.67
N GLY A 40 -1.26 -12.71 6.38
CA GLY A 40 -1.07 -13.11 7.77
C GLY A 40 -2.14 -12.57 8.71
N GLY A 41 -2.39 -11.26 8.64
CA GLY A 41 -3.43 -10.59 9.44
C GLY A 41 -4.83 -11.13 9.16
N PHE A 42 -5.16 -11.43 7.90
CA PHE A 42 -6.45 -12.00 7.52
C PHE A 42 -6.66 -13.41 8.10
N ILE A 43 -5.62 -14.26 8.07
CA ILE A 43 -5.67 -15.59 8.69
C ILE A 43 -5.91 -15.48 10.19
N VAL A 44 -5.17 -14.60 10.87
CA VAL A 44 -5.35 -14.35 12.31
C VAL A 44 -6.75 -13.81 12.60
N ALA A 45 -7.27 -12.90 11.78
CA ALA A 45 -8.62 -12.36 11.95
C ALA A 45 -9.70 -13.45 11.83
N ILE A 46 -9.58 -14.38 10.88
CA ILE A 46 -10.49 -15.53 10.76
C ILE A 46 -10.44 -16.40 12.02
N VAL A 47 -9.23 -16.73 12.50
CA VAL A 47 -9.07 -17.55 13.71
C VAL A 47 -9.70 -16.88 14.93
N LEU A 48 -9.45 -15.58 15.13
CA LEU A 48 -10.03 -14.82 16.22
C LEU A 48 -11.55 -14.71 16.12
N LEU A 49 -12.09 -14.55 14.90
CA LEU A 49 -13.52 -14.53 14.66
C LEU A 49 -14.19 -15.87 15.00
N ILE A 50 -13.54 -17.00 14.68
CA ILE A 50 -14.02 -18.33 15.08
C ILE A 50 -14.04 -18.45 16.61
N ILE A 51 -12.95 -18.05 17.28
CA ILE A 51 -12.84 -18.11 18.75
C ILE A 51 -13.91 -17.24 19.44
N ASP A 52 -14.14 -16.02 18.92
CA ASP A 52 -15.18 -15.12 19.42
C ASP A 52 -16.57 -15.78 19.32
N LYS A 53 -16.89 -16.41 18.18
CA LYS A 53 -18.19 -17.05 17.96
C LYS A 53 -18.38 -18.37 18.72
N THR A 54 -17.33 -19.16 18.95
CA THR A 54 -17.46 -20.46 19.62
C THR A 54 -17.33 -20.36 21.13
N SER A 55 -16.47 -19.49 21.62
CA SER A 55 -16.04 -19.47 23.02
C SER A 55 -16.42 -18.17 23.74
N GLY A 56 -16.88 -17.14 23.02
CA GLY A 56 -17.26 -15.84 23.58
C GLY A 56 -16.07 -15.01 24.08
N TYR A 57 -14.83 -15.41 23.78
CA TYR A 57 -13.64 -14.67 24.16
C TYR A 57 -13.26 -13.66 23.08
N SER A 58 -13.27 -12.38 23.43
CA SER A 58 -12.78 -11.30 22.58
C SER A 58 -11.37 -10.86 22.96
N PHE A 59 -10.54 -10.66 21.94
CA PHE A 59 -9.19 -10.13 22.08
C PHE A 59 -9.14 -8.69 21.58
N THR A 60 -8.48 -7.83 22.33
CA THR A 60 -8.26 -6.42 21.97
C THR A 60 -6.76 -6.17 21.96
N PHE A 61 -6.28 -5.59 20.87
CA PHE A 61 -4.86 -5.31 20.66
C PHE A 61 -4.51 -3.89 21.06
N ASP A 62 -3.33 -3.70 21.62
CA ASP A 62 -2.78 -2.39 21.96
C ASP A 62 -2.08 -1.77 20.74
N ALA A 63 -2.64 -0.68 20.21
CA ALA A 63 -2.14 0.03 19.04
C ALA A 63 -1.14 1.17 19.37
N SER A 64 -0.70 1.32 20.62
CA SER A 64 0.20 2.41 21.04
C SER A 64 1.50 2.49 20.23
N LEU A 65 2.07 1.33 19.86
CA LEU A 65 3.28 1.26 19.06
C LEU A 65 3.04 1.59 17.57
N GLN A 66 1.81 1.48 17.07
CA GLN A 66 1.51 1.69 15.65
C GLN A 66 1.93 3.08 15.18
N SER A 67 1.61 4.12 15.95
CA SER A 67 1.97 5.50 15.61
C SER A 67 3.48 5.73 15.57
N LEU A 68 4.21 5.16 16.54
CA LEU A 68 5.68 5.23 16.58
C LEU A 68 6.30 4.55 15.36
N LEU A 69 5.81 3.35 15.01
CA LEU A 69 6.30 2.59 13.87
C LEU A 69 6.00 3.31 12.55
N MET A 70 4.77 3.82 12.37
CA MET A 70 4.40 4.59 11.19
C MET A 70 5.26 5.85 11.04
N LEU A 71 5.45 6.61 12.12
CA LEU A 71 6.28 7.81 12.08
C LEU A 71 7.72 7.47 11.71
N THR A 72 8.30 6.45 12.36
CA THR A 72 9.67 5.99 12.06
C THR A 72 9.82 5.55 10.60
N PHE A 73 8.84 4.80 10.08
CA PHE A 73 8.82 4.34 8.70
C PHE A 73 8.73 5.50 7.69
N PHE A 74 7.75 6.39 7.84
CA PHE A 74 7.58 7.51 6.92
C PHE A 74 8.71 8.52 7.02
N SER A 75 9.24 8.78 8.22
CA SER A 75 10.44 9.60 8.39
C SER A 75 11.65 8.97 7.70
N SER A 76 11.83 7.66 7.81
CA SER A 76 12.94 6.96 7.13
C SER A 76 12.82 7.03 5.61
N ILE A 77 11.62 6.83 5.04
CA ILE A 77 11.37 7.00 3.60
C ILE A 77 11.63 8.43 3.16
N GLY A 78 11.12 9.41 3.92
CA GLY A 78 11.31 10.82 3.62
C GLY A 78 12.78 11.24 3.64
N LEU A 79 13.54 10.80 4.65
CA LEU A 79 14.97 11.07 4.77
C LEU A 79 15.82 10.31 3.74
N SER A 80 15.37 9.13 3.30
CA SER A 80 16.05 8.34 2.26
C SER A 80 15.75 8.83 0.84
N SER A 81 14.88 9.83 0.68
CA SER A 81 14.50 10.37 -0.62
C SER A 81 15.63 11.21 -1.22
N ASP A 82 16.17 10.77 -2.36
CA ASP A 82 17.20 11.50 -3.10
C ASP A 82 16.56 12.64 -3.91
N PHE A 83 16.43 13.81 -3.26
CA PHE A 83 15.92 15.04 -3.89
C PHE A 83 16.73 15.43 -5.15
N SER A 84 18.01 15.10 -5.22
CA SER A 84 18.84 15.39 -6.39
C SER A 84 18.39 14.56 -7.60
N ARG A 85 18.02 13.30 -7.41
CA ARG A 85 17.42 12.46 -8.46
C ARG A 85 16.05 12.96 -8.88
N LEU A 86 15.23 13.45 -7.94
CA LEU A 86 13.92 14.00 -8.26
C LEU A 86 14.05 15.21 -9.20
N ILE A 87 14.97 16.14 -8.89
CA ILE A 87 15.21 17.32 -9.74
C ILE A 87 15.75 16.92 -11.12
N LYS A 88 16.60 15.89 -11.21
CA LYS A 88 17.09 15.34 -12.49
C LYS A 88 15.98 14.75 -13.37
N GLY A 89 14.82 14.42 -12.80
CA GLY A 89 13.63 13.97 -13.55
C GLY A 89 13.07 15.03 -14.52
N GLY A 90 13.41 16.31 -14.32
CA GLY A 90 13.20 17.39 -15.30
C GLY A 90 11.77 17.49 -15.86
N LYS A 91 11.68 17.74 -17.18
CA LYS A 91 10.41 17.95 -17.89
C LYS A 91 9.47 16.71 -17.86
N PRO A 92 9.95 15.47 -18.06
CA PRO A 92 9.09 14.28 -17.93
C PRO A 92 8.45 14.14 -16.56
N LEU A 93 9.18 14.44 -15.48
CA LEU A 93 8.63 14.37 -14.13
C LEU A 93 7.51 15.38 -13.92
N VAL A 94 7.70 16.64 -14.33
CA VAL A 94 6.66 17.67 -14.21
C VAL A 94 5.40 17.29 -15.00
N LEU A 95 5.58 16.77 -16.22
CA LEU A 95 4.46 16.34 -17.05
C LEU A 95 3.71 15.14 -16.42
N LEU A 96 4.45 14.18 -15.85
CA LEU A 96 3.88 13.08 -15.08
C LEU A 96 3.11 13.59 -13.87
N THR A 97 3.67 14.52 -13.09
CA THR A 97 2.99 15.09 -11.91
C THR A 97 1.68 15.77 -12.30
N ILE A 98 1.66 16.57 -13.37
CA ILE A 98 0.44 17.22 -13.86
C ILE A 98 -0.58 16.15 -14.29
N ALA A 99 -0.16 15.16 -15.08
CA ALA A 99 -1.03 14.08 -15.54
C ALA A 99 -1.65 13.29 -14.37
N VAL A 100 -0.83 12.89 -13.39
CA VAL A 100 -1.26 12.18 -12.18
C VAL A 100 -2.21 13.05 -11.35
N THR A 101 -1.93 14.34 -11.20
CA THR A 101 -2.80 15.28 -10.47
C THR A 101 -4.18 15.37 -11.12
N ILE A 102 -4.25 15.46 -12.45
CA ILE A 102 -5.52 15.45 -13.20
C ILE A 102 -6.26 14.12 -13.00
N LEU A 103 -5.56 12.99 -13.07
CA LEU A 103 -6.15 11.67 -12.85
C LEU A 103 -6.69 11.52 -11.42
N ILE A 104 -5.99 12.04 -10.41
CA ILE A 104 -6.45 12.07 -9.01
C ILE A 104 -7.74 12.89 -8.89
N ALA A 105 -7.80 14.06 -9.53
CA ALA A 105 -9.01 14.89 -9.50
C ALA A 105 -10.21 14.19 -10.14
N ILE A 106 -9.99 13.50 -11.26
CA ILE A 106 -11.02 12.67 -11.91
C ILE A 106 -11.43 11.52 -10.98
N GLN A 107 -10.47 10.82 -10.38
CA GLN A 107 -10.73 9.71 -9.46
C GLN A 107 -11.53 10.13 -8.23
N ASN A 108 -11.23 11.31 -7.67
CA ASN A 108 -12.01 11.90 -6.57
C ASN A 108 -13.45 12.17 -7.00
N THR A 109 -13.63 12.80 -8.17
CA THR A 109 -14.95 13.13 -8.69
C THR A 109 -15.77 11.87 -8.91
N VAL A 110 -15.22 10.86 -9.59
CA VAL A 110 -15.89 9.59 -9.85
C VAL A 110 -16.18 8.85 -8.54
N GLY A 111 -15.18 8.70 -7.66
CA GLY A 111 -15.33 7.99 -6.40
C GLY A 111 -16.39 8.62 -5.49
N MET A 112 -16.34 9.94 -5.30
CA MET A 112 -17.33 10.66 -4.50
C MET A 112 -18.72 10.58 -5.14
N SER A 113 -18.83 10.73 -6.46
CA SER A 113 -20.14 10.63 -7.13
C SER A 113 -20.77 9.25 -6.96
N MET A 114 -19.99 8.17 -7.08
CA MET A 114 -20.48 6.81 -6.91
C MET A 114 -20.93 6.55 -5.47
N ALA A 115 -20.17 7.04 -4.48
CA ALA A 115 -20.56 6.93 -3.08
C ALA A 115 -21.89 7.63 -2.79
N VAL A 116 -22.07 8.86 -3.29
CA VAL A 116 -23.33 9.60 -3.14
C VAL A 116 -24.49 8.88 -3.84
N MET A 117 -24.27 8.31 -5.03
CA MET A 117 -25.29 7.51 -5.73
C MET A 117 -25.72 6.26 -4.95
N MET A 118 -24.83 5.72 -4.10
CA MET A 118 -25.10 4.58 -3.22
C MET A 118 -25.69 5.01 -1.86
N ASN A 119 -26.00 6.30 -1.66
CA ASN A 119 -26.41 6.89 -0.39
C ASN A 119 -25.37 6.75 0.73
N GLU A 120 -24.09 6.69 0.34
CA GLU A 120 -22.96 6.58 1.24
C GLU A 120 -22.18 7.89 1.36
N SER A 121 -21.35 7.98 2.40
CA SER A 121 -20.50 9.14 2.63
C SER A 121 -19.52 9.36 1.46
N PRO A 122 -19.37 10.57 0.91
CA PRO A 122 -18.43 10.83 -0.18
C PRO A 122 -16.97 10.54 0.23
N PHE A 123 -16.65 10.55 1.52
CA PHE A 123 -15.34 10.17 2.03
C PHE A 123 -15.02 8.68 1.79
N ILE A 124 -16.02 7.80 1.76
CA ILE A 124 -15.86 6.39 1.37
C ILE A 124 -15.38 6.31 -0.09
N GLY A 125 -15.93 7.17 -0.95
CA GLY A 125 -15.47 7.30 -2.35
C GLY A 125 -14.03 7.76 -2.49
N LEU A 126 -13.56 8.66 -1.60
CA LEU A 126 -12.16 9.08 -1.55
C LEU A 126 -11.24 7.96 -1.04
N ILE A 127 -11.68 7.22 -0.01
CA ILE A 127 -10.96 6.06 0.53
C ILE A 127 -10.79 4.99 -0.55
N ALA A 128 -11.89 4.58 -1.21
CA ALA A 128 -11.85 3.59 -2.28
C ALA A 128 -11.17 4.11 -3.57
N GLY A 129 -10.99 5.42 -3.68
CA GLY A 129 -10.37 6.11 -4.80
C GLY A 129 -8.94 6.55 -4.51
N SER A 130 -8.68 7.85 -4.64
CA SER A 130 -7.31 8.39 -4.69
C SER A 130 -6.48 8.15 -3.42
N ILE A 131 -7.10 8.13 -2.24
CA ILE A 131 -6.37 7.97 -0.98
C ILE A 131 -5.59 6.66 -1.01
N THR A 132 -6.25 5.56 -1.40
CA THR A 132 -5.65 4.23 -1.41
C THR A 132 -5.03 3.87 -2.76
N LEU A 133 -5.63 4.27 -3.88
CA LEU A 133 -5.16 3.88 -5.21
C LEU A 133 -3.96 4.69 -5.71
N THR A 134 -3.71 5.87 -5.14
CA THR A 134 -2.48 6.65 -5.41
C THR A 134 -1.45 6.50 -4.29
N GLY A 135 -1.87 6.57 -3.03
CA GLY A 135 -0.96 6.56 -1.89
C GLY A 135 -0.75 5.19 -1.22
N GLY A 136 -1.48 4.17 -1.65
CA GLY A 136 -1.38 2.81 -1.13
C GLY A 136 -1.67 2.72 0.37
N HIS A 137 -1.07 1.71 0.98
CA HIS A 137 -1.15 1.45 2.42
C HIS A 137 -0.63 2.61 3.27
N GLY A 138 0.27 3.44 2.71
CA GLY A 138 0.84 4.58 3.40
C GLY A 138 -0.21 5.66 3.68
N ASN A 139 -0.89 6.12 2.62
CA ASN A 139 -2.00 7.06 2.77
C ASN A 139 -3.19 6.43 3.49
N ALA A 140 -3.45 5.13 3.30
CA ALA A 140 -4.49 4.42 4.06
C ALA A 140 -4.27 4.52 5.58
N GLY A 141 -3.03 4.28 6.04
CA GLY A 141 -2.66 4.38 7.45
C GLY A 141 -2.64 5.81 8.00
N ALA A 142 -2.32 6.79 7.16
CA ALA A 142 -2.30 8.20 7.57
C ALA A 142 -3.70 8.84 7.60
N TRP A 143 -4.53 8.59 6.58
CA TRP A 143 -5.83 9.23 6.41
C TRP A 143 -7.00 8.45 6.99
N GLY A 144 -6.91 7.12 7.08
CA GLY A 144 -7.96 6.27 7.66
C GLY A 144 -8.40 6.73 9.05
N PRO A 145 -7.48 6.91 10.02
CA PRO A 145 -7.83 7.37 11.36
C PRO A 145 -8.44 8.77 11.36
N ILE A 146 -7.90 9.68 10.54
CA ILE A 146 -8.41 11.06 10.42
C ILE A 146 -9.87 11.06 9.91
N LEU A 147 -10.19 10.20 8.94
CA LEU A 147 -11.53 10.07 8.38
C LEU A 147 -12.52 9.41 9.35
N ALA A 148 -12.06 8.44 10.15
CA ALA A 148 -12.86 7.87 11.22
C ALA A 148 -13.16 8.91 12.31
N ASP A 149 -12.11 9.54 12.86
CA ASP A 149 -12.22 10.38 14.05
C ASP A 149 -12.86 11.75 13.78
N LYS A 150 -12.51 12.40 12.66
CA LYS A 150 -12.98 13.76 12.37
C LYS A 150 -14.23 13.81 11.50
N TYR A 151 -14.43 12.80 10.67
CA TYR A 151 -15.51 12.79 9.67
C TYR A 151 -16.53 11.66 9.90
N GLY A 152 -16.38 10.87 10.97
CA GLY A 152 -17.34 9.86 11.39
C GLY A 152 -17.48 8.67 10.43
N VAL A 153 -16.47 8.43 9.57
CA VAL A 153 -16.49 7.32 8.62
C VAL A 153 -16.20 6.03 9.38
N THR A 154 -17.24 5.27 9.69
CA THR A 154 -17.12 4.03 10.45
C THR A 154 -16.31 3.01 9.64
N GLY A 155 -15.31 2.39 10.28
CA GLY A 155 -14.47 1.38 9.63
C GLY A 155 -13.52 1.95 8.56
N ALA A 156 -13.22 3.26 8.59
CA ALA A 156 -12.41 3.91 7.56
C ALA A 156 -11.00 3.32 7.41
N VAL A 157 -10.37 2.90 8.52
CA VAL A 157 -9.02 2.32 8.51
C VAL A 157 -9.04 0.96 7.84
N GLU A 158 -9.98 0.09 8.24
CA GLU A 158 -10.13 -1.25 7.67
C GLU A 158 -10.47 -1.17 6.19
N LEU A 159 -11.42 -0.30 5.83
CA LEU A 159 -11.78 -0.05 4.44
C LEU A 159 -10.59 0.47 3.63
N ALA A 160 -9.84 1.44 4.16
CA ALA A 160 -8.69 1.99 3.46
C ALA A 160 -7.60 0.94 3.22
N MET A 161 -7.32 0.10 4.22
CA MET A 161 -6.37 -1.01 4.07
C MET A 161 -6.87 -2.04 3.05
N ALA A 162 -8.15 -2.39 3.09
CA ALA A 162 -8.74 -3.30 2.11
C ALA A 162 -8.68 -2.73 0.68
N CYS A 163 -9.07 -1.47 0.48
CA CYS A 163 -9.00 -0.81 -0.82
C CYS A 163 -7.56 -0.66 -1.33
N ALA A 164 -6.59 -0.37 -0.47
CA ALA A 164 -5.18 -0.29 -0.86
C ALA A 164 -4.64 -1.64 -1.38
N THR A 165 -5.01 -2.74 -0.73
CA THR A 165 -4.60 -4.09 -1.18
C THR A 165 -5.26 -4.48 -2.50
N LEU A 166 -6.57 -4.27 -2.64
CA LEU A 166 -7.29 -4.53 -3.88
C LEU A 166 -6.79 -3.62 -5.01
N GLY A 167 -6.48 -2.37 -4.69
CA GLY A 167 -5.90 -1.41 -5.62
C GLY A 167 -4.59 -1.88 -6.22
N LEU A 168 -3.73 -2.51 -5.42
CA LEU A 168 -2.48 -3.09 -5.88
C LEU A 168 -2.72 -4.26 -6.84
N VAL A 169 -3.65 -5.17 -6.49
CA VAL A 169 -4.01 -6.31 -7.35
C VAL A 169 -4.58 -5.83 -8.68
N LEU A 170 -5.55 -4.92 -8.66
CA LEU A 170 -6.16 -4.36 -9.86
C LEU A 170 -5.17 -3.53 -10.68
N GLY A 171 -4.31 -2.76 -10.01
CA GLY A 171 -3.25 -1.97 -10.62
C GLY A 171 -2.22 -2.83 -11.34
N GLY A 172 -1.82 -3.97 -10.76
CA GLY A 172 -0.94 -4.94 -11.43
C GLY A 172 -1.62 -5.61 -12.62
N LEU A 173 -2.88 -6.04 -12.46
CA LEU A 173 -3.65 -6.73 -13.50
C LEU A 173 -3.90 -5.85 -14.73
N VAL A 174 -4.20 -4.56 -14.53
CA VAL A 174 -4.47 -3.60 -15.61
C VAL A 174 -3.18 -2.96 -16.11
N GLY A 175 -2.25 -2.63 -15.22
CA GLY A 175 -1.01 -1.94 -15.52
C GLY A 175 -0.10 -2.74 -16.45
N GLY A 176 0.03 -4.06 -16.25
CA GLY A 176 0.86 -4.92 -17.11
C GLY A 176 0.45 -4.91 -18.59
N PRO A 177 -0.81 -5.22 -18.93
CA PRO A 177 -1.32 -5.14 -20.30
C PRO A 177 -1.20 -3.75 -20.92
N VAL A 178 -1.52 -2.70 -20.15
CA VAL A 178 -1.43 -1.30 -20.61
C VAL A 178 0.01 -0.92 -20.92
N ALA A 179 0.95 -1.21 -20.01
CA ALA A 179 2.38 -0.98 -20.23
C ALA A 179 2.88 -1.71 -21.47
N ARG A 180 2.52 -3.00 -21.63
CA ARG A 180 2.88 -3.79 -22.81
C ARG A 180 2.32 -3.19 -24.12
N HIS A 181 1.11 -2.66 -24.09
CA HIS A 181 0.51 -2.02 -25.26
C HIS A 181 1.22 -0.70 -25.61
N LEU A 182 1.56 0.12 -24.62
CA LEU A 182 2.25 1.39 -24.83
C LEU A 182 3.69 1.18 -25.31
N LEU A 183 4.42 0.23 -24.72
CA LEU A 183 5.81 -0.09 -25.11
C LEU A 183 5.93 -0.61 -26.54
N LYS A 184 4.88 -1.24 -27.10
CA LYS A 184 4.87 -1.65 -28.53
C LYS A 184 4.86 -0.47 -29.49
N LYS A 185 4.41 0.71 -29.05
CA LYS A 185 4.22 1.91 -29.87
C LYS A 185 5.37 2.90 -29.75
N VAL A 186 6.29 2.68 -28.83
CA VAL A 186 7.42 3.57 -28.55
C VAL A 186 8.71 2.84 -28.88
N SER A 187 9.58 3.48 -29.67
CA SER A 187 10.93 2.96 -29.89
C SER A 187 11.73 3.18 -28.60
N ILE A 188 11.87 2.13 -27.80
CA ILE A 188 12.64 2.18 -26.55
C ILE A 188 14.08 2.58 -26.91
N PRO A 189 14.62 3.69 -26.40
CA PRO A 189 16.03 4.00 -26.57
C PRO A 189 16.85 2.80 -26.09
N LYS A 190 17.87 2.39 -26.85
CA LYS A 190 18.77 1.33 -26.38
C LYS A 190 19.45 1.82 -25.10
N THR A 191 18.99 1.34 -23.95
CA THR A 191 19.67 1.53 -22.68
C THR A 191 21.10 1.03 -22.82
N THR A 192 22.07 1.93 -22.60
CA THR A 192 23.48 1.58 -22.42
C THR A 192 23.60 0.70 -21.18
N GLU A 193 24.44 -0.34 -21.20
CA GLU A 193 24.58 -1.31 -20.10
C GLU A 193 24.75 -0.68 -18.70
N GLN A 194 25.33 0.52 -18.63
CA GLN A 194 25.45 1.34 -17.41
C GLN A 194 24.11 1.75 -16.74
N GLU A 195 23.04 1.95 -17.50
CA GLU A 195 21.72 2.37 -16.98
C GLU A 195 20.91 1.17 -16.44
N ARG A 196 21.18 -0.05 -16.95
CA ARG A 196 20.55 -1.28 -16.45
C ARG A 196 21.00 -1.60 -15.04
N ASP A 197 22.29 -1.48 -14.76
CA ASP A 197 22.84 -1.78 -13.43
C ASP A 197 22.32 -0.82 -12.35
N THR A 198 22.07 0.45 -12.69
CA THR A 198 21.59 1.44 -11.71
C THR A 198 20.10 1.30 -11.36
N ILE A 199 19.28 0.80 -12.28
CA ILE A 199 17.84 0.59 -12.05
C ILE A 199 17.60 -0.68 -11.23
N VAL A 200 18.38 -1.74 -11.47
CA VAL A 200 18.32 -3.00 -10.71
C VAL A 200 18.86 -2.81 -9.28
N GLU A 201 19.94 -2.03 -9.10
CA GLU A 201 20.45 -1.67 -7.75
C GLU A 201 19.45 -0.87 -6.90
N ALA A 202 18.55 -0.10 -7.52
CA ALA A 202 17.66 0.82 -6.80
C ALA A 202 16.38 0.17 -6.24
N PHE A 203 15.94 -0.97 -6.78
CA PHE A 203 14.64 -1.56 -6.44
C PHE A 203 14.69 -3.02 -5.93
N GLU A 204 15.73 -3.81 -6.20
CA GLU A 204 15.66 -5.26 -5.90
C GLU A 204 16.64 -5.81 -4.86
N GLN A 205 17.77 -5.15 -4.50
CA GLN A 205 18.75 -5.80 -3.61
C GLN A 205 19.46 -4.85 -2.63
N PRO A 206 19.12 -4.88 -1.32
CA PRO A 206 19.82 -4.09 -0.29
C PRO A 206 21.24 -4.61 0.04
N SER A 207 21.73 -5.65 -0.65
CA SER A 207 23.00 -6.33 -0.35
C SER A 207 24.14 -6.10 -1.36
N VAL A 208 23.95 -5.29 -2.41
CA VAL A 208 25.03 -5.05 -3.39
C VAL A 208 25.82 -3.80 -3.00
N LYS A 209 27.09 -3.99 -2.61
CA LYS A 209 28.02 -2.89 -2.32
C LYS A 209 28.27 -2.07 -3.59
N ARG A 210 28.00 -0.76 -3.53
CA ARG A 210 28.40 0.21 -4.56
C ARG A 210 29.88 0.04 -4.91
N LYS A 211 30.17 -0.22 -6.19
CA LYS A 211 31.53 -0.08 -6.70
C LYS A 211 31.88 1.40 -6.72
N ILE A 212 32.79 1.78 -5.85
CA ILE A 212 33.40 3.11 -5.82
C ILE A 212 34.51 3.06 -6.86
N ASN A 213 34.33 3.79 -7.96
CA ASN A 213 35.43 4.22 -8.82
C ASN A 213 35.69 5.69 -8.53
#